data_AF-A0A2V6ISZ0-F1
#
_entry.id   AF-A0A2V6ISZ0-F1
#
_cell.length_a   1.000
_cell.length_b   1.000
_cell.length_c   1.000
_cell.angle_alpha   90.00
_cell.angle_beta   90.00
_cell.angle_gamma   90.00
#
_symmetry.space_group_name_H-M   'P 1'
#
loop_
_entity.id
_entity.type
_entity.pdbx_description
1 polymer ?
#
loop_
_entity_poly.entity_id
_entity_poly.type
_entity_poly.pdbx_seq_one_letter_code
_entity_poly.pdbx_strand_id
1 'polypeptide(L)'
;MDTQDFTRPIFAPVILGTSRQGRASEYAAHFVFDRVSKRSDVRTDFIDIRNIRLSIDDAGEAIKDSGFSATVAKADALILVVPEYNHSFPGLLKHVLDTNLKEYIHKAAGVCGVSAGPFGGARMIQSLLPVLRELGLVTIFSDVYFGNAGKLFDPATGAIADPAYTGRVDKFLNELVWMARALRYARENIPGA
;
A
#
# COMPACT_ATOMS: atom_id res chain seq x y z
N MET A 1 24.06 -19.60 1.00
CA MET A 1 22.84 -18.78 1.12
C MET A 1 21.87 -19.57 1.96
N ASP A 2 21.53 -19.12 3.16
CA ASP A 2 20.60 -19.86 4.02
C ASP A 2 19.19 -19.77 3.41
N THR A 3 18.62 -20.91 3.04
CA THR A 3 17.31 -20.99 2.38
C THR A 3 16.16 -20.58 3.30
N GLN A 4 16.40 -20.51 4.62
CA GLN A 4 15.37 -20.11 5.59
C GLN A 4 14.86 -18.68 5.38
N ASP A 5 15.71 -17.74 4.94
CA ASP A 5 15.32 -16.33 4.78
C ASP A 5 14.27 -16.09 3.68
N PHE A 6 14.25 -16.96 2.67
CA PHE A 6 13.27 -16.92 1.59
C PHE A 6 11.95 -17.63 1.92
N THR A 7 11.89 -18.36 3.03
CA THR A 7 10.68 -19.05 3.48
C THR A 7 9.94 -18.29 4.58
N ARG A 8 10.63 -17.40 5.33
CA ARG A 8 10.01 -16.55 6.35
C ARG A 8 8.94 -15.65 5.72
N PRO A 9 7.70 -15.63 6.25
CA PRO A 9 6.66 -14.72 5.78
C PRO A 9 7.12 -13.27 5.80
N ILE A 10 6.74 -12.48 4.80
CA ILE A 10 6.98 -11.03 4.83
C ILE A 10 5.92 -10.34 5.68
N PHE A 11 6.24 -9.17 6.24
CA PHE A 11 5.21 -8.29 6.80
C PHE A 11 4.87 -7.16 5.81
N ALA A 12 3.62 -7.10 5.37
CA ALA A 12 3.15 -6.15 4.36
C ALA A 12 1.78 -5.55 4.75
N PRO A 13 1.73 -4.43 5.52
CA PRO A 13 0.48 -3.78 5.85
C PRO A 13 -0.24 -3.23 4.60
N VAL A 14 -1.56 -3.33 4.63
CA VAL A 14 -2.46 -2.71 3.64
C VAL A 14 -2.91 -1.35 4.17
N ILE A 15 -2.58 -0.29 3.44
CA ILE A 15 -2.83 1.10 3.82
C ILE A 15 -3.92 1.68 2.91
N LEU A 16 -5.05 2.04 3.50
CA LEU A 16 -6.13 2.77 2.83
C LEU A 16 -5.81 4.27 2.81
N GLY A 17 -5.50 4.79 1.63
CA GLY A 17 -4.85 6.09 1.44
C GLY A 17 -5.77 7.31 1.38
N THR A 18 -6.91 7.33 2.08
CA THR A 18 -7.79 8.51 2.11
C THR A 18 -8.57 8.61 3.42
N SER A 19 -8.83 9.83 3.89
CA SER A 19 -9.74 10.09 5.03
C SER A 19 -11.18 10.38 4.65
N ARG A 20 -11.49 10.49 3.35
CA ARG A 20 -12.84 10.82 2.86
C ARG A 20 -13.86 9.85 3.46
N GLN A 21 -15.02 10.31 3.89
CA GLN A 21 -16.08 9.42 4.38
C GLN A 21 -16.87 8.82 3.21
N GLY A 22 -17.31 7.57 3.34
CA GLY A 22 -18.07 6.87 2.30
C GLY A 22 -17.29 6.62 1.01
N ARG A 23 -15.97 6.38 1.10
CA ARG A 23 -15.11 6.17 -0.08
C ARG A 23 -15.26 4.75 -0.63
N ALA A 24 -15.38 4.61 -1.95
CA ALA A 24 -15.40 3.28 -2.59
C ALA A 24 -14.05 2.53 -2.46
N SER A 25 -12.95 3.24 -2.22
CA SER A 25 -11.64 2.61 -1.99
C SER A 25 -11.55 1.82 -0.70
N GLU A 26 -12.50 1.97 0.23
CA GLU A 26 -12.61 1.12 1.42
C GLU A 26 -12.95 -0.32 1.05
N TYR A 27 -13.91 -0.54 0.14
CA TYR A 27 -14.22 -1.88 -0.37
C TYR A 27 -13.03 -2.52 -1.08
N ALA A 28 -12.32 -1.75 -1.92
CA ALA A 28 -11.10 -2.23 -2.58
C ALA A 28 -10.01 -2.59 -1.55
N ALA A 29 -9.85 -1.78 -0.49
CA ALA A 29 -8.85 -2.04 0.54
C ALA A 29 -9.18 -3.29 1.36
N HIS A 30 -10.44 -3.50 1.75
CA HIS A 30 -10.86 -4.72 2.40
C HIS A 30 -10.71 -5.94 1.49
N PHE A 31 -11.07 -5.84 0.22
CA PHE A 31 -10.85 -6.92 -0.74
C PHE A 31 -9.37 -7.31 -0.84
N VAL A 32 -8.47 -6.33 -0.98
CA VAL A 32 -7.02 -6.58 -1.02
C VAL A 32 -6.54 -7.17 0.31
N PHE A 33 -6.95 -6.63 1.45
CA PHE A 33 -6.59 -7.14 2.78
C PHE A 33 -7.05 -8.58 3.00
N ASP A 34 -8.26 -8.94 2.59
CA ASP A 34 -8.78 -10.30 2.69
C ASP A 34 -7.99 -11.28 1.82
N ARG A 35 -7.52 -10.84 0.64
CA ARG A 35 -6.64 -11.65 -0.22
C ARG A 35 -5.28 -11.85 0.42
N VAL A 36 -4.68 -10.79 0.96
CA VAL A 36 -3.37 -10.84 1.64
C VAL A 36 -3.44 -11.73 2.88
N SER A 37 -4.49 -11.60 3.70
CA SER A 37 -4.66 -12.34 4.95
C SER A 37 -4.85 -13.85 4.75
N LYS A 38 -5.21 -14.30 3.54
CA LYS A 38 -5.32 -15.72 3.18
C LYS A 38 -3.99 -16.36 2.78
N ARG A 39 -2.92 -15.57 2.68
CA ARG A 39 -1.60 -16.06 2.29
C ARG A 39 -0.78 -16.48 3.51
N SER A 40 -0.20 -17.67 3.47
CA SER A 40 0.69 -18.15 4.54
C SER A 40 2.09 -17.50 4.50
N ASP A 41 2.49 -16.93 3.37
CA ASP A 41 3.77 -16.27 3.16
C ASP A 41 3.75 -14.76 3.39
N VAL A 42 2.60 -14.21 3.83
CA VAL A 42 2.44 -12.79 4.15
C VAL A 42 1.70 -12.64 5.48
N ARG A 43 2.28 -11.85 6.39
CA ARG A 43 1.56 -11.26 7.51
C ARG A 43 1.13 -9.85 7.13
N THR A 44 -0.05 -9.42 7.56
CA THR A 44 -0.58 -8.09 7.23
C THR A 44 -1.36 -7.51 8.39
N ASP A 45 -1.28 -6.18 8.50
CA ASP A 45 -2.18 -5.35 9.29
C ASP A 45 -2.98 -4.47 8.35
N PHE A 46 -4.15 -4.00 8.78
CA PHE A 46 -4.95 -3.02 8.04
C PHE A 46 -4.77 -1.64 8.66
N ILE A 47 -4.34 -0.67 7.86
CA ILE A 47 -4.10 0.71 8.29
C ILE A 47 -5.05 1.63 7.52
N ASP A 48 -5.95 2.28 8.24
CA ASP A 48 -6.74 3.38 7.71
C ASP A 48 -6.09 4.71 8.11
N ILE A 49 -5.60 5.48 7.14
CA ILE A 49 -4.94 6.76 7.42
C ILE A 49 -5.88 7.77 8.08
N ARG A 50 -7.20 7.58 7.99
CA ARG A 50 -8.18 8.41 8.70
C ARG A 50 -8.02 8.36 10.23
N ASN A 51 -7.47 7.26 10.75
CA ASN A 51 -7.28 7.06 12.19
C ASN A 51 -5.96 7.66 12.68
N ILE A 52 -5.08 8.09 11.79
CA ILE A 52 -3.82 8.75 12.12
C ILE A 52 -4.11 10.22 12.41
N ARG A 53 -3.84 10.66 13.64
CA ARG A 53 -4.07 12.04 14.08
C ARG A 53 -2.80 12.85 13.90
N LEU A 54 -2.76 13.66 12.84
CA LEU A 54 -1.66 14.58 12.55
C LEU A 54 -2.12 16.03 12.75
N SER A 55 -1.19 16.89 13.18
CA SER A 55 -1.38 18.35 13.11
C SER A 55 -1.54 18.77 11.64
N ILE A 56 -2.33 19.82 11.39
CA ILE A 56 -2.58 20.39 10.05
C ILE A 56 -1.82 21.71 9.82
N ASP A 57 -1.21 22.25 10.87
CA ASP A 57 -0.45 23.49 10.92
C ASP A 57 1.06 23.25 11.10
N ASP A 58 1.48 22.00 11.05
CA ASP A 58 2.87 21.54 11.10
C ASP A 58 3.07 20.37 10.11
N ALA A 59 4.31 20.01 9.79
CA ALA A 59 4.63 18.98 8.81
C ALA A 59 5.98 18.30 9.08
N GLY A 60 6.18 17.13 8.46
CA GLY A 60 7.42 16.38 8.54
C GLY A 60 7.53 15.45 9.75
N GLU A 61 8.73 14.99 10.05
CA GLU A 61 8.95 13.91 11.03
C GLU A 61 8.60 14.27 12.48
N ALA A 62 8.53 15.56 12.81
CA ALA A 62 8.24 16.05 14.17
C ALA A 62 6.84 15.66 14.66
N ILE A 63 5.89 15.46 13.73
CA ILE A 63 4.49 15.15 14.04
C ILE A 63 4.13 13.68 13.78
N LYS A 64 5.13 12.81 13.61
CA LYS A 64 4.88 11.41 13.24
C LYS A 64 4.04 10.67 14.27
N ASP A 65 3.08 9.89 13.78
CA ASP A 65 2.34 8.96 14.63
C ASP A 65 3.23 7.76 14.99
N SER A 66 3.43 7.55 16.29
CA SER A 66 4.34 6.51 16.78
C SER A 66 3.90 5.09 16.39
N GLY A 67 2.59 4.84 16.32
CA GLY A 67 2.02 3.55 15.94
C GLY A 67 2.28 3.25 14.46
N PHE A 68 1.93 4.19 13.58
CA PHE A 68 2.20 4.09 12.15
C PHE A 68 3.70 3.91 11.88
N SER A 69 4.54 4.71 12.53
CA SER A 69 6.00 4.66 12.36
C SER A 69 6.59 3.32 12.80
N ALA A 70 6.14 2.78 13.95
CA ALA A 70 6.59 1.48 14.42
C ALA A 70 6.14 0.34 13.49
N THR A 71 4.94 0.42 12.91
CA THR A 71 4.44 -0.56 11.95
C THR A 71 5.22 -0.51 10.65
N VAL A 72 5.41 0.69 10.08
CA VAL A 72 6.22 0.89 8.87
C VAL A 72 7.65 0.40 9.10
N ALA A 73 8.27 0.72 10.23
CA ALA A 73 9.63 0.30 10.56
C ALA A 73 9.82 -1.24 10.49
N LYS A 74 8.82 -2.01 10.91
CA LYS A 74 8.83 -3.49 10.88
C LYS A 74 8.46 -4.08 9.51
N ALA A 75 7.87 -3.29 8.62
CA ALA A 75 7.39 -3.76 7.33
C ALA A 75 8.53 -4.13 6.37
N ASP A 76 8.30 -5.19 5.59
CA ASP A 76 9.13 -5.59 4.46
C ASP A 76 8.63 -4.98 3.14
N ALA A 77 7.31 -4.73 3.08
CA ALA A 77 6.63 -4.10 1.96
C ALA A 77 5.46 -3.23 2.44
N LEU A 78 4.98 -2.31 1.61
CA LEU A 78 3.74 -1.57 1.84
C LEU A 78 2.77 -1.80 0.67
N ILE A 79 1.49 -2.06 0.98
CA ILE A 79 0.42 -2.16 -0.02
C ILE A 79 -0.46 -0.91 0.10
N LEU A 80 -0.38 -0.01 -0.87
CA LEU A 80 -1.10 1.26 -0.87
C LEU A 80 -2.38 1.14 -1.69
N VAL A 81 -3.55 1.28 -1.06
CA VAL A 81 -4.85 1.30 -1.74
C VAL A 81 -5.37 2.73 -1.76
N VAL A 82 -5.30 3.37 -2.91
CA VAL A 82 -5.39 4.84 -3.02
C VAL A 82 -6.44 5.24 -4.06
N PRO A 83 -7.39 6.12 -3.73
CA PRO A 83 -8.30 6.66 -4.74
C PRO A 83 -7.64 7.78 -5.56
N GLU A 84 -8.02 7.92 -6.82
CA GLU A 84 -7.68 9.09 -7.64
C GLU A 84 -8.63 10.25 -7.36
N TYR A 85 -8.08 11.38 -6.92
CA TYR A 85 -8.77 12.66 -6.77
C TYR A 85 -8.13 13.70 -7.68
N ASN A 86 -8.92 14.26 -8.60
CA ASN A 86 -8.50 15.35 -9.49
C ASN A 86 -7.13 15.10 -10.15
N HIS A 87 -6.96 13.92 -10.76
CA HIS A 87 -5.72 13.49 -11.43
C HIS A 87 -4.51 13.23 -10.50
N SER A 88 -4.69 13.15 -9.18
CA SER A 88 -3.61 12.85 -8.23
C SER A 88 -4.08 12.00 -7.05
N PHE A 89 -3.20 11.77 -6.07
CA PHE A 89 -3.49 11.10 -4.81
C PHE A 89 -4.06 12.07 -3.75
N PRO A 90 -4.72 11.58 -2.69
CA PRO A 90 -5.30 12.42 -1.64
C PRO A 90 -4.24 13.18 -0.83
N GLY A 91 -4.49 14.47 -0.54
CA GLY A 91 -3.52 15.31 0.18
C GLY A 91 -3.11 14.76 1.56
N LEU A 92 -4.05 14.20 2.34
CA LEU A 92 -3.73 13.61 3.63
C LEU A 92 -2.80 12.38 3.51
N LEU A 93 -2.86 11.62 2.41
CA LEU A 93 -1.91 10.53 2.20
C LEU A 93 -0.48 11.05 2.13
N LYS A 94 -0.26 12.15 1.39
CA LYS A 94 1.06 12.80 1.33
C LYS A 94 1.50 13.29 2.70
N HIS A 95 0.58 13.92 3.43
CA HIS A 95 0.86 14.41 4.78
C HIS A 95 1.32 13.27 5.71
N VAL A 96 0.64 12.11 5.67
CA VAL A 96 1.03 10.92 6.43
C VAL A 96 2.37 10.37 5.97
N LEU A 97 2.58 10.25 4.65
CA LEU A 97 3.83 9.75 4.09
C LEU A 97 5.02 10.62 4.50
N ASP A 98 4.86 11.94 4.49
CA ASP A 98 5.92 12.91 4.83
C ASP A 98 6.38 12.87 6.30
N THR A 99 5.64 12.18 7.17
CA THR A 99 6.03 12.05 8.59
C THR A 99 7.15 11.04 8.84
N ASN A 100 7.49 10.21 7.85
CA ASN A 100 8.51 9.18 7.97
C ASN A 100 9.51 9.24 6.82
N LEU A 101 10.73 8.78 7.05
CA LEU A 101 11.76 8.74 6.02
C LEU A 101 12.59 7.46 6.16
N LYS A 102 13.44 7.38 7.19
CA LYS A 102 14.29 6.21 7.45
C LYS A 102 13.50 4.91 7.57
N GLU A 103 12.25 4.99 8.02
CA GLU A 103 11.37 3.84 8.18
C GLU A 103 10.98 3.22 6.83
N TYR A 104 11.08 3.94 5.71
CA TYR A 104 10.68 3.47 4.38
C TYR A 104 11.82 2.85 3.55
N ILE A 105 13.06 3.27 3.84
CA ILE A 105 14.22 2.99 2.98
C ILE A 105 14.37 1.49 2.71
N HIS A 106 14.58 1.17 1.42
CA HIS A 106 14.82 -0.17 0.90
C HIS A 106 13.67 -1.16 1.16
N LYS A 107 12.42 -0.72 1.19
CA LYS A 107 11.23 -1.59 1.31
C LYS A 107 10.46 -1.64 0.00
N ALA A 108 9.80 -2.77 -0.25
CA ALA A 108 8.96 -2.89 -1.45
C ALA A 108 7.68 -2.06 -1.30
N ALA A 109 7.13 -1.57 -2.40
CA ALA A 109 5.82 -0.93 -2.42
C ALA A 109 5.00 -1.44 -3.62
N GLY A 110 3.73 -1.77 -3.37
CA GLY A 110 2.77 -2.06 -4.41
C GLY A 110 1.57 -1.12 -4.31
N VAL A 111 1.06 -0.66 -5.46
CA VAL A 111 -0.02 0.33 -5.51
C VAL A 111 -1.28 -0.25 -6.16
N CYS A 112 -2.40 -0.03 -5.48
CA CYS A 112 -3.74 -0.36 -5.91
C CYS A 112 -4.50 0.95 -6.12
N GLY A 113 -4.72 1.34 -7.37
CA GLY A 113 -5.50 2.52 -7.71
C GLY A 113 -7.00 2.25 -7.66
N VAL A 114 -7.78 3.24 -7.21
CA VAL A 114 -9.24 3.17 -7.20
C VAL A 114 -9.81 4.42 -7.87
N SER A 115 -10.75 4.26 -8.78
CA SER A 115 -11.42 5.40 -9.41
C SER A 115 -12.88 5.11 -9.74
N ALA A 116 -13.69 6.17 -9.69
CA ALA A 116 -15.03 6.14 -10.28
C ALA A 116 -14.97 6.00 -11.81
N GLY A 117 -13.88 6.46 -12.45
CA GLY A 117 -13.65 6.32 -13.88
C GLY A 117 -13.08 4.94 -14.26
N PRO A 118 -13.06 4.63 -15.57
CA PRO A 118 -12.69 3.30 -16.06
C PRO A 118 -11.20 2.96 -15.89
N PHE A 119 -10.32 3.97 -15.79
CA PHE A 119 -8.87 3.77 -15.71
C PHE A 119 -8.36 3.39 -14.31
N GLY A 120 -9.25 3.25 -13.33
CA GLY A 120 -8.91 2.67 -12.02
C GLY A 120 -7.76 3.33 -11.27
N GLY A 121 -7.56 4.64 -11.46
CA GLY A 121 -6.56 5.41 -10.72
C GLY A 121 -5.17 5.47 -11.37
N ALA A 122 -5.05 5.15 -12.66
CA ALA A 122 -3.75 5.15 -13.34
C ALA A 122 -2.97 6.46 -13.23
N ARG A 123 -3.63 7.62 -13.28
CA ARG A 123 -2.95 8.91 -13.15
C ARG A 123 -2.46 9.14 -11.73
N MET A 124 -3.29 8.78 -10.75
CA MET A 124 -2.90 8.82 -9.34
C MET A 124 -1.65 7.99 -9.08
N ILE A 125 -1.57 6.76 -9.62
CA ILE A 125 -0.38 5.91 -9.46
C ILE A 125 0.84 6.65 -10.01
N GLN A 126 0.79 7.13 -11.24
CA GLN A 126 1.90 7.85 -11.87
C GLN A 126 2.32 9.10 -11.08
N SER A 127 1.37 9.85 -10.50
CA SER A 127 1.67 11.00 -9.64
C SER A 127 2.30 10.60 -8.31
N LEU A 128 1.99 9.42 -7.77
CA LEU A 128 2.51 8.94 -6.48
C LEU A 128 3.95 8.39 -6.60
N LEU A 129 4.33 7.81 -7.75
CA LEU A 129 5.65 7.17 -7.93
C LEU A 129 6.85 8.05 -7.55
N PRO A 130 6.93 9.34 -7.92
CA PRO A 130 8.04 10.20 -7.50
C PRO A 130 8.16 10.34 -5.98
N VAL A 131 7.03 10.37 -5.25
CA VAL A 131 7.01 10.43 -3.79
C VAL A 131 7.57 9.15 -3.20
N LEU A 132 7.11 7.98 -3.67
CA LEU A 132 7.59 6.68 -3.17
C LEU A 132 9.09 6.51 -3.41
N ARG A 133 9.57 6.95 -4.58
CA ARG A 133 11.00 6.95 -4.91
C ARG A 133 11.82 7.79 -3.92
N GLU A 134 11.37 9.01 -3.63
CA GLU A 134 12.06 9.90 -2.69
C GLU A 134 12.12 9.30 -1.27
N LEU A 135 11.05 8.63 -0.84
CA LEU A 135 10.99 7.94 0.44
C LEU A 135 11.86 6.68 0.49
N GLY A 136 12.57 6.33 -0.59
CA GLY A 136 13.42 5.13 -0.65
C GLY A 136 12.64 3.82 -0.76
N LEU A 137 11.34 3.88 -1.11
CA LEU A 137 10.54 2.71 -1.44
C LEU A 137 10.84 2.25 -2.87
N VAL A 138 10.89 0.93 -3.05
CA VAL A 138 11.09 0.30 -4.36
C VAL A 138 9.75 -0.22 -4.84
N THR A 139 9.17 0.45 -5.83
CA THR A 139 7.88 0.06 -6.40
C THR A 139 8.01 -1.16 -7.29
N ILE A 140 7.12 -2.12 -7.14
CA ILE A 140 7.01 -3.23 -8.11
C ILE A 140 6.42 -2.73 -9.44
N PHE A 141 6.62 -3.49 -10.52
CA PHE A 141 6.13 -3.12 -11.86
C PHE A 141 4.64 -3.44 -12.08
N SER A 142 4.02 -4.19 -11.17
CA SER A 142 2.61 -4.60 -11.26
C SER A 142 1.75 -3.75 -10.33
N ASP A 143 0.70 -3.15 -10.87
CA ASP A 143 -0.33 -2.43 -10.12
C ASP A 143 -1.70 -3.14 -10.23
N VAL A 144 -2.62 -2.80 -9.34
CA VAL A 144 -4.04 -3.19 -9.46
C VAL A 144 -4.92 -1.97 -9.68
N TYR A 145 -5.73 -1.99 -10.73
CA TYR A 145 -6.59 -0.87 -11.14
C TYR A 145 -8.06 -1.20 -10.87
N PHE A 146 -8.66 -0.61 -9.84
CA PHE A 146 -10.08 -0.74 -9.53
C PHE A 146 -10.87 0.39 -10.22
N GLY A 147 -11.26 0.15 -11.47
CA GLY A 147 -12.04 1.08 -12.28
C GLY A 147 -13.54 0.94 -12.05
N ASN A 148 -14.30 2.01 -12.35
CA ASN A 148 -15.76 2.05 -12.19
C ASN A 148 -16.21 1.63 -10.77
N ALA A 149 -15.50 2.08 -9.73
CA ALA A 149 -15.64 1.57 -8.37
C ALA A 149 -17.09 1.56 -7.83
N GLY A 150 -17.93 2.53 -8.23
CA GLY A 150 -19.33 2.59 -7.82
C GLY A 150 -20.23 1.48 -8.40
N LYS A 151 -19.79 0.79 -9.46
CA LYS A 151 -20.46 -0.40 -10.03
C LYS A 151 -19.71 -1.68 -9.68
N LEU A 152 -18.40 -1.58 -9.43
CA LEU A 152 -17.55 -2.73 -9.19
C LEU A 152 -17.82 -3.38 -7.82
N PHE A 153 -18.22 -2.59 -6.82
CA PHE A 153 -18.50 -3.06 -5.48
C PHE A 153 -19.98 -2.91 -5.14
N ASP A 154 -20.55 -3.93 -4.53
CA ASP A 154 -21.87 -3.89 -3.93
C ASP A 154 -21.84 -3.02 -2.65
N PRO A 155 -22.64 -1.93 -2.55
CA PRO A 155 -22.57 -1.04 -1.40
C PRO A 155 -23.10 -1.62 -0.09
N ALA A 156 -23.90 -2.69 -0.14
CA ALA A 156 -24.50 -3.29 1.06
C ALA A 156 -23.56 -4.34 1.69
N THR A 157 -22.79 -5.04 0.86
CA THR A 157 -21.94 -6.17 1.27
C THR A 157 -20.45 -5.89 1.11
N GLY A 158 -20.06 -4.90 0.30
CA GLY A 158 -18.68 -4.65 -0.12
C GLY A 158 -18.13 -5.69 -1.10
N ALA A 159 -18.97 -6.64 -1.56
CA ALA A 159 -18.54 -7.70 -2.46
C ALA A 159 -18.15 -7.13 -3.84
N ILE A 160 -17.07 -7.67 -4.41
CA ILE A 160 -16.62 -7.31 -5.75
C ILE A 160 -17.39 -8.09 -6.81
N ALA A 161 -17.86 -7.41 -7.85
CA ALA A 161 -18.68 -8.00 -8.91
C ALA A 161 -17.85 -8.79 -9.95
N ASP A 162 -16.62 -8.37 -10.23
CA ASP A 162 -15.75 -9.01 -11.22
C ASP A 162 -14.79 -10.02 -10.54
N PRO A 163 -15.00 -11.34 -10.70
CA PRO A 163 -14.17 -12.36 -10.05
C PRO A 163 -12.71 -12.35 -10.55
N ALA A 164 -12.42 -11.75 -11.71
CA ALA A 164 -11.07 -11.69 -12.26
C ALA A 164 -10.10 -10.90 -11.36
N TYR A 165 -10.61 -10.00 -10.50
CA TYR A 165 -9.78 -9.26 -9.56
C TYR A 165 -9.04 -10.16 -8.57
N THR A 166 -9.57 -11.36 -8.27
CA THR A 166 -8.84 -12.34 -7.44
C THR A 166 -7.50 -12.70 -8.08
N GLY A 167 -7.50 -13.08 -9.36
CA GLY A 167 -6.28 -13.43 -10.08
C GLY A 167 -5.38 -12.22 -10.33
N ARG A 168 -5.93 -11.01 -10.49
CA ARG A 168 -5.14 -9.78 -10.63
C ARG A 168 -4.38 -9.47 -9.34
N VAL A 169 -5.06 -9.51 -8.19
CA VAL A 169 -4.43 -9.28 -6.88
C VAL A 169 -3.43 -10.38 -6.56
N ASP A 170 -3.70 -11.65 -6.88
CA ASP A 170 -2.76 -12.74 -6.61
C ASP A 170 -1.43 -12.57 -7.40
N LYS A 171 -1.50 -12.12 -8.66
CA LYS A 171 -0.29 -11.79 -9.45
C LYS A 171 0.48 -10.63 -8.86
N PHE A 172 -0.22 -9.56 -8.47
CA PHE A 172 0.36 -8.42 -7.77
C PHE A 172 1.08 -8.83 -6.48
N LEU A 173 0.45 -9.70 -5.66
CA LEU A 173 1.04 -10.17 -4.41
C LEU A 173 2.24 -11.07 -4.61
N ASN A 174 2.24 -11.92 -5.64
CA ASN A 174 3.40 -12.77 -5.95
C ASN A 174 4.64 -11.92 -6.28
N GLU A 175 4.46 -10.86 -7.07
CA GLU A 175 5.52 -9.92 -7.40
C GLU A 175 6.01 -9.15 -6.16
N LEU A 176 5.08 -8.64 -5.35
CA LEU A 176 5.41 -7.94 -4.11
C LEU A 176 6.20 -8.82 -3.14
N VAL A 177 5.80 -10.07 -2.96
CA VAL A 177 6.48 -11.03 -2.08
C VAL A 177 7.89 -11.31 -2.57
N TRP A 178 8.07 -11.50 -3.87
CA TRP A 178 9.39 -11.71 -4.45
C TRP A 178 10.31 -10.52 -4.18
N MET A 179 9.87 -9.30 -4.50
CA MET A 179 10.62 -8.07 -4.30
C MET A 179 10.95 -7.83 -2.82
N ALA A 180 9.96 -8.00 -1.95
CA ALA A 180 10.11 -7.79 -0.51
C ALA A 180 11.14 -8.72 0.12
N ARG A 181 11.17 -10.01 -0.29
CA ARG A 181 12.18 -10.98 0.16
C ARG A 181 13.58 -10.59 -0.30
N ALA A 182 13.73 -10.18 -1.57
CA ALA A 182 15.02 -9.76 -2.10
C ALA A 182 15.57 -8.54 -1.36
N LEU A 183 14.75 -7.51 -1.15
CA LEU A 183 15.14 -6.30 -0.46
C LEU A 183 15.40 -6.55 1.04
N ARG A 184 14.60 -7.39 1.70
CA ARG A 184 14.85 -7.78 3.09
C ARG A 184 16.19 -8.47 3.25
N TYR A 185 16.47 -9.46 2.40
CA TYR A 185 17.77 -10.12 2.40
C TYR A 185 18.91 -9.11 2.22
N ALA A 186 18.76 -8.14 1.30
CA ALA A 186 19.75 -7.09 1.10
C ALA A 186 19.95 -6.22 2.35
N ARG A 187 18.87 -5.77 3.02
CA ARG A 187 18.96 -4.97 4.26
C ARG A 187 19.65 -5.73 5.41
N GLU A 188 19.53 -7.06 5.43
CA GLU A 188 20.08 -7.90 6.51
C GLU A 188 21.52 -8.36 6.24
N ASN A 189 21.95 -8.42 4.97
CA ASN A 189 23.21 -9.07 4.58
C ASN A 189 24.18 -8.20 3.76
N ILE A 190 23.73 -7.07 3.20
CA ILE A 190 24.58 -6.15 2.44
C ILE A 190 24.90 -4.94 3.33
N PRO A 191 26.18 -4.55 3.49
CA PRO A 191 26.54 -3.33 4.21
C PRO A 191 25.75 -2.13 3.66
N GLY A 192 25.17 -1.33 4.55
CA GLY A 192 24.41 -0.14 4.16
C GLY A 192 25.25 0.84 3.34
N ALA A 193 24.59 1.50 2.40
CA ALA A 193 25.15 2.64 1.66
C ALA A 193 25.29 3.88 2.57
#